data_AF-A0A2S2N4W0-F1
#
_entry.id   AF-A0A2S2N4W0-F1
#
_cell.length_a   1.000
_cell.length_b   1.000
_cell.length_c   1.000
_cell.angle_alpha   90.00
_cell.angle_beta   90.00
_cell.angle_gamma   90.00
#
_symmetry.space_group_name_H-M   'P 1'
#
loop_
_entity.id
_entity.type
_entity.pdbx_description
1 polymer ?
#
loop_
_entity_poly.entity_id
_entity_poly.type
_entity_poly.pdbx_seq_one_letter_code
_entity_poly.pdbx_strand_id
1 'polypeptide(L)'
;MDSFSSPLLAVLARHVGFFAGSVLAVLIVLTVYDEDVLTVQHILTAITLLGLVVTVARSFIPDEHAVWCPEQLLQRVLAHVHYLPEHWQGRAGRAETRAEMAQLFQYKAVFILEELLSPLVTPLILIFAFPP
;
A
#
# COMPACT_ATOMS: atom_id res chain seq x y z
N MET A 1 2.65 9.73 0.84
CA MET A 1 1.30 9.97 0.29
C MET A 1 0.21 9.52 1.26
N ASP A 2 0.57 9.38 2.54
CA ASP A 2 -0.22 8.64 3.53
C ASP A 2 -1.38 9.45 4.06
N SER A 3 -1.31 10.78 3.95
CA SER A 3 -2.41 11.73 4.19
C SER A 3 -3.61 11.50 3.27
N PHE A 4 -3.43 10.74 2.18
CA PHE A 4 -4.47 10.32 1.26
C PHE A 4 -4.67 8.80 1.35
N SER A 5 -4.97 8.24 2.52
CA SER A 5 -5.41 6.84 2.59
C SER A 5 -6.80 6.68 1.97
N SER A 6 -7.04 5.61 1.20
CA SER A 6 -8.40 5.30 0.74
C SER A 6 -9.20 4.66 1.89
N PRO A 7 -10.38 5.19 2.23
CA PRO A 7 -11.15 4.72 3.39
C PRO A 7 -11.60 3.26 3.22
N LEU A 8 -11.93 2.85 1.99
CA LEU A 8 -12.33 1.46 1.70
C LEU A 8 -11.19 0.46 1.94
N LEU A 9 -9.96 0.81 1.55
CA LEU A 9 -8.80 -0.06 1.76
C LEU A 9 -8.48 -0.20 3.25
N ALA A 10 -8.55 0.90 4.00
CA ALA A 10 -8.34 0.90 5.45
C ALA A 10 -9.37 0.01 6.17
N VAL A 11 -10.65 0.11 5.78
CA VAL A 11 -11.72 -0.73 6.34
C VAL A 11 -11.47 -2.20 6.03
N LEU A 12 -11.14 -2.55 4.79
CA LEU A 12 -10.86 -3.92 4.39
C LEU A 12 -9.64 -4.48 5.14
N ALA A 13 -8.55 -3.72 5.20
CA ALA A 13 -7.33 -4.09 5.92
C ALA A 13 -7.61 -4.34 7.42
N ARG A 14 -8.46 -3.53 8.05
CA ARG A 14 -8.84 -3.72 9.45
C ARG A 14 -9.60 -5.03 9.69
N HIS A 15 -10.55 -5.37 8.82
CA HIS A 15 -11.31 -6.62 8.94
C HIS A 15 -10.42 -7.84 8.68
N VAL A 16 -9.62 -7.82 7.60
CA VAL A 16 -8.69 -8.91 7.27
C VAL A 16 -7.67 -9.11 8.38
N GLY A 17 -7.09 -8.01 8.90
CA GLY A 17 -6.16 -8.05 10.01
C GLY A 17 -6.78 -8.60 11.30
N PHE A 18 -8.05 -8.31 11.57
CA PHE A 18 -8.77 -8.87 12.72
C PHE A 18 -9.00 -10.38 12.60
N PHE A 19 -9.49 -10.86 11.45
CA PHE A 19 -9.74 -12.29 11.25
C PHE A 19 -8.44 -13.11 11.21
N ALA A 20 -7.42 -12.64 10.50
CA ALA A 20 -6.13 -13.32 10.47
C ALA A 20 -5.44 -13.28 11.85
N GLY A 21 -5.54 -12.14 12.55
CA GLY A 21 -4.97 -11.95 13.88
C GLY A 21 -5.64 -12.78 14.97
N SER A 22 -6.96 -12.99 14.89
CA SER A 22 -7.69 -13.81 15.87
C SER A 22 -7.31 -15.28 15.77
N VAL A 23 -7.24 -15.83 14.55
CA VAL A 23 -6.77 -17.20 14.31
C VAL A 23 -5.30 -17.35 14.73
N LEU A 24 -4.46 -16.39 14.34
CA LEU A 24 -3.04 -16.39 14.73
C LEU A 24 -2.85 -16.35 16.25
N ALA A 25 -3.63 -15.53 16.96
CA ALA A 25 -3.54 -15.42 18.42
C ALA A 25 -3.90 -16.75 19.11
N VAL A 26 -4.95 -17.43 18.65
CA VAL A 26 -5.34 -18.76 19.17
C VAL A 26 -4.22 -19.77 18.93
N LEU A 27 -3.65 -19.81 17.72
CA LEU A 27 -2.52 -20.69 17.41
C LEU A 27 -1.31 -20.41 18.30
N ILE A 28 -0.96 -19.12 18.49
CA ILE A 28 0.15 -18.73 19.37
C ILE A 28 -0.10 -19.20 20.81
N VAL A 29 -1.29 -18.99 21.37
CA VAL A 29 -1.62 -19.44 22.73
C VAL A 29 -1.49 -20.96 22.85
N LEU A 30 -2.01 -21.70 21.86
CA LEU A 30 -1.93 -23.16 21.84
C LEU A 30 -0.47 -23.64 21.77
N THR A 31 0.37 -22.99 20.95
CA THR A 31 1.81 -23.30 20.85
C THR A 31 2.61 -22.95 22.10
N VAL A 32 2.20 -21.94 22.85
CA VAL A 32 2.83 -21.57 24.13
C VAL A 32 2.43 -22.53 25.24
N TYR A 33 1.20 -23.06 25.18
CA TYR A 33 0.72 -24.06 26.13
C TYR A 33 1.40 -25.42 25.93
N ASP A 34 1.54 -25.84 24.67
CA ASP A 34 2.18 -27.10 24.29
C ASP A 34 2.98 -26.92 23.00
N GLU A 35 4.29 -27.15 23.07
CA GLU A 35 5.19 -26.98 21.93
C GLU A 35 5.00 -28.06 20.86
N ASP A 36 4.44 -29.21 21.21
CA ASP A 36 4.19 -30.32 20.27
C ASP A 36 3.21 -29.91 19.16
N VAL A 37 2.41 -28.87 19.41
CA VAL A 37 1.50 -28.24 18.44
C VAL A 37 2.27 -27.71 17.22
N LEU A 38 3.53 -27.26 17.35
CA LEU A 38 4.32 -26.83 16.19
C LEU A 38 4.67 -27.98 15.24
N THR A 39 4.77 -29.20 15.76
CA THR A 39 5.16 -30.38 14.97
C THR A 39 4.01 -30.92 14.10
N VAL A 40 2.77 -30.50 14.40
CA VAL A 40 1.59 -30.86 13.62
C VAL A 40 1.68 -30.28 12.22
N GLN A 41 1.25 -31.08 11.25
CA GLN A 41 1.30 -30.73 9.84
C GLN A 41 0.64 -29.36 9.57
N HIS A 42 1.36 -28.52 8.84
CA HIS A 42 0.96 -27.17 8.41
C HIS A 42 0.80 -26.09 9.50
N ILE A 43 0.95 -26.38 10.80
CA ILE A 43 0.78 -25.34 11.84
C ILE A 43 1.84 -24.26 11.72
N LEU A 44 3.11 -24.63 11.56
CA LEU A 44 4.19 -23.66 11.37
C LEU A 44 3.97 -22.80 10.12
N THR A 45 3.57 -23.39 9.00
CA THR A 45 3.27 -22.66 7.76
C THR A 45 2.04 -21.77 7.89
N ALA A 46 1.04 -22.18 8.67
CA ALA A 46 -0.15 -21.38 8.92
C ALA A 46 0.19 -20.17 9.79
N ILE A 47 0.98 -20.33 10.86
CA ILE A 47 1.44 -19.22 11.71
C ILE A 47 2.24 -18.21 10.91
N THR A 48 3.18 -18.65 10.06
CA THR A 48 3.99 -17.73 9.25
C THR A 48 3.16 -16.99 8.21
N LEU A 49 2.26 -17.67 7.51
CA LEU A 49 1.40 -17.06 6.51
C LEU A 49 0.37 -16.10 7.14
N LEU A 50 -0.26 -16.48 8.24
CA LEU A 50 -1.16 -15.60 8.99
C LEU A 50 -0.41 -14.39 9.55
N GLY A 51 0.81 -14.58 10.06
CA GLY A 51 1.68 -13.48 10.50
C GLY A 51 2.01 -12.51 9.36
N LEU A 52 2.32 -13.02 8.18
CA LEU A 52 2.54 -12.20 6.98
C LEU A 52 1.26 -11.42 6.62
N VAL A 53 0.10 -12.06 6.61
CA VAL A 53 -1.18 -11.40 6.31
C VAL A 53 -1.47 -10.29 7.32
N VAL A 54 -1.25 -10.52 8.61
CA VAL A 54 -1.48 -9.51 9.66
C VAL A 54 -0.53 -8.32 9.52
N THR A 55 0.75 -8.57 9.25
CA THR A 55 1.74 -7.49 9.09
C THR A 55 1.45 -6.63 7.85
N VAL A 56 1.12 -7.26 6.72
CA VAL A 56 0.68 -6.56 5.50
C VAL A 56 -0.64 -5.82 5.72
N ALA A 57 -1.62 -6.43 6.39
CA ALA A 57 -2.88 -5.76 6.71
C ALA A 57 -2.65 -4.51 7.57
N ARG A 58 -1.78 -4.60 8.59
CA ARG A 58 -1.43 -3.45 9.43
C ARG A 58 -0.70 -2.34 8.68
N SER A 59 0.11 -2.66 7.66
CA SER A 59 0.78 -1.61 6.87
C SER A 59 -0.20 -0.76 6.05
N PHE A 60 -1.42 -1.23 5.82
CA PHE A 60 -2.47 -0.48 5.11
C PHE A 60 -3.42 0.30 6.03
N ILE A 61 -3.29 0.15 7.36
CA ILE A 61 -4.09 0.90 8.33
C ILE A 61 -3.38 2.24 8.60
N PRO A 62 -3.98 3.39 8.24
CA PRO A 62 -3.37 4.70 8.50
C PRO A 62 -3.32 4.98 10.00
N ASP A 63 -2.35 5.79 10.42
CA ASP A 63 -2.22 6.22 11.83
C ASP A 63 -3.41 7.12 12.23
N GLU A 64 -4.05 6.80 13.35
CA GLU A 64 -5.19 7.53 13.90
C GLU A 64 -4.81 8.95 14.34
N HIS A 65 -3.53 9.19 14.67
CA HIS A 65 -3.04 10.49 15.14
C HIS A 65 -2.34 11.31 14.04
N ALA A 66 -2.45 10.90 12.78
CA ALA A 66 -1.83 11.62 11.68
C ALA A 66 -2.44 13.02 11.50
N VAL A 67 -1.62 14.06 11.56
CA VAL A 67 -2.05 15.44 11.33
C VAL A 67 -2.34 15.63 9.84
N TRP A 68 -3.60 15.92 9.52
CA TRP A 68 -4.03 16.18 8.15
C TRP A 68 -3.75 17.64 7.77
N CYS A 69 -2.72 17.87 6.95
CA CYS A 69 -2.33 19.20 6.44
C CYS A 69 -1.75 19.10 5.00
N PRO A 70 -2.57 18.74 3.99
CA PRO A 70 -2.07 18.47 2.64
C PRO A 70 -1.46 19.69 1.96
N GLU A 71 -1.97 20.91 2.19
CA GLU A 71 -1.42 22.14 1.60
C GLU A 71 0.00 22.43 2.08
N GLN A 72 0.27 22.28 3.38
CA GLN A 72 1.62 22.48 3.94
C GLN A 72 2.60 21.43 3.43
N LEU A 73 2.14 20.17 3.30
CA LEU A 73 2.93 19.09 2.72
C LEU A 73 3.26 19.38 1.25
N LEU A 74 2.29 19.84 0.47
CA LEU A 74 2.48 20.19 -0.93
C LEU A 74 3.47 21.35 -1.11
N GLN A 75 3.41 22.37 -0.24
CA GLN A 75 4.38 23.47 -0.23
C GLN A 75 5.80 22.99 0.07
N ARG A 76 5.97 22.04 0.99
CA ARG A 76 7.29 21.44 1.26
C ARG A 76 7.82 20.65 0.07
N VAL A 77 6.96 19.90 -0.62
CA VAL A 77 7.33 19.19 -1.86
C VAL A 77 7.73 20.19 -2.95
N LEU A 78 6.97 21.27 -3.12
CA LEU A 78 7.28 22.34 -4.06
C LEU A 78 8.67 22.94 -3.82
N ALA A 79 9.07 23.14 -2.57
CA ALA A 79 10.39 23.65 -2.22
C ALA A 79 11.55 22.73 -2.67
N HIS A 80 11.30 21.44 -2.92
CA HIS A 80 12.32 20.49 -3.38
C HIS A 80 12.22 20.20 -4.88
N VAL A 81 11.01 20.03 -5.41
CA VAL A 81 10.77 19.64 -6.82
C VAL A 81 10.75 20.86 -7.75
N HIS A 82 10.48 22.06 -7.22
CA HIS A 82 10.44 23.35 -7.94
C HIS A 82 9.41 23.44 -9.09
N TYR A 83 8.60 22.41 -9.31
CA TYR A 83 7.54 22.39 -10.31
C TYR A 83 6.20 21.98 -9.66
N LEU A 84 5.16 22.79 -9.89
CA LEU A 84 3.79 22.54 -9.45
C LEU A 84 2.81 23.04 -10.51
N PRO A 85 1.88 22.20 -11.00
CA PRO A 85 0.81 22.67 -11.87
C PRO A 85 -0.04 23.76 -11.19
N GLU A 86 -0.46 24.77 -11.94
CA GLU A 86 -1.20 25.93 -11.40
C GLU A 86 -2.51 25.53 -10.72
N HIS A 87 -3.21 24.52 -11.25
CA HIS A 87 -4.50 24.07 -10.73
C HIS A 87 -4.43 23.32 -9.39
N TRP A 88 -3.23 22.99 -8.89
CA TRP A 88 -3.06 22.32 -7.60
C TRP A 88 -3.11 23.31 -6.42
N GLN A 89 -2.86 24.59 -6.69
CA GLN A 89 -2.85 25.62 -5.64
C GLN A 89 -4.24 25.77 -5.01
N GLY A 90 -4.32 25.64 -3.68
CA GLY A 90 -5.58 25.68 -2.95
C GLY A 90 -6.50 24.46 -3.15
N ARG A 91 -6.03 23.41 -3.84
CA ARG A 91 -6.79 22.18 -4.12
C ARG A 91 -6.05 20.91 -3.68
N ALA A 92 -5.08 21.01 -2.77
CA ALA A 92 -4.25 19.87 -2.38
C ALA A 92 -5.06 18.68 -1.86
N GLY A 93 -6.18 18.92 -1.17
CA GLY A 93 -7.09 17.88 -0.68
C GLY A 93 -7.89 17.11 -1.76
N ARG A 94 -7.87 17.50 -3.04
CA ARG A 94 -8.71 16.86 -4.07
C ARG A 94 -8.14 15.55 -4.60
N ALA A 95 -9.05 14.64 -4.99
CA ALA A 95 -8.69 13.36 -5.60
C ALA A 95 -7.97 13.53 -6.93
N GLU A 96 -8.29 14.57 -7.70
CA GLU A 96 -7.61 14.93 -8.96
C GLU A 96 -6.12 15.23 -8.73
N THR A 97 -5.82 16.16 -7.83
CA THR A 97 -4.43 16.52 -7.44
C THR A 97 -3.67 15.30 -6.92
N ARG A 98 -4.32 14.46 -6.12
CA ARG A 98 -3.73 13.19 -5.67
C ARG A 98 -3.40 12.25 -6.83
N ALA A 99 -4.29 12.10 -7.81
CA ALA A 99 -4.10 11.19 -8.93
C ALA A 99 -2.92 11.63 -9.81
N GLU A 100 -2.83 12.92 -10.12
CA GLU A 100 -1.69 13.46 -10.88
C GLU A 100 -0.38 13.40 -10.06
N MET A 101 -0.44 13.68 -8.76
CA MET A 101 0.72 13.49 -7.88
C MET A 101 1.18 12.02 -7.82
N ALA A 102 0.24 11.07 -7.89
CA ALA A 102 0.55 9.64 -7.91
C ALA A 102 1.27 9.19 -9.19
N GLN A 103 1.11 9.90 -10.30
CA GLN A 103 1.86 9.64 -11.53
C GLN A 103 3.34 10.01 -11.37
N LEU A 104 3.63 11.09 -10.64
CA LEU A 104 5.00 11.54 -10.34
C LEU A 104 5.65 10.72 -9.21
N PHE A 105 4.85 10.33 -8.21
CA PHE A 105 5.29 9.58 -7.03
C PHE A 105 4.58 8.22 -6.96
N GLN A 106 4.84 7.38 -7.94
CA GLN A 106 4.23 6.05 -8.04
C GLN A 106 4.64 5.10 -6.90
N TYR A 107 3.78 4.13 -6.59
CA TYR A 107 4.10 3.06 -5.66
C TYR A 107 5.21 2.17 -6.21
N LYS A 108 6.14 1.76 -5.35
CA LYS A 108 7.24 0.86 -5.73
C LYS A 108 6.76 -0.47 -6.33
N ALA A 109 5.65 -1.02 -5.83
CA ALA A 109 5.07 -2.24 -6.38
C ALA A 109 4.53 -2.04 -7.81
N VAL A 110 3.94 -0.87 -8.09
CA VAL A 110 3.48 -0.49 -9.44
C VAL A 110 4.68 -0.35 -10.37
N PHE A 111 5.73 0.36 -9.94
CA PHE A 111 6.98 0.48 -10.69
C PHE A 111 7.58 -0.90 -11.07
N ILE A 112 7.69 -1.82 -10.10
CA ILE A 112 8.22 -3.18 -10.36
C ILE A 112 7.33 -3.94 -11.35
N LEU A 113 6.01 -3.80 -11.24
CA LEU A 113 5.07 -4.43 -12.16
C LEU A 113 5.20 -3.86 -13.58
N GLU A 114 5.33 -2.53 -13.71
CA GLU A 114 5.58 -1.86 -14.98
C GLU A 114 6.90 -2.30 -15.60
N GLU A 115 7.96 -2.43 -14.81
CA GLU A 115 9.25 -2.92 -15.27
C GLU A 115 9.17 -4.36 -15.79
N LEU A 116 8.43 -5.23 -15.09
CA LEU A 116 8.21 -6.61 -15.50
C LEU A 116 7.38 -6.71 -16.80
N LEU A 117 6.40 -5.82 -16.98
CA LEU A 117 5.54 -5.79 -18.17
C LEU A 117 6.15 -5.01 -19.33
N SER A 118 7.14 -4.17 -19.09
CA SER A 118 7.78 -3.29 -20.07
C SER A 118 8.26 -4.02 -21.34
N PRO A 119 8.92 -5.19 -21.27
CA PRO A 119 9.35 -5.92 -22.46
C PRO A 119 8.19 -6.38 -23.37
N LEU A 120 7.01 -6.60 -22.80
CA LEU A 120 5.80 -7.00 -23.55
C LEU A 120 5.07 -5.79 -24.12
N VAL A 121 4.94 -4.72 -23.33
CA VAL A 121 4.12 -3.56 -23.69
C VAL A 121 4.85 -2.61 -24.63
N THR A 122 6.15 -2.39 -24.45
CA THR A 122 6.96 -1.48 -25.27
C THR A 122 6.89 -1.78 -26.78
N PRO A 123 7.07 -3.01 -27.28
CA PRO A 123 6.96 -3.27 -28.71
C PRO A 123 5.54 -3.03 -29.25
N LEU A 124 4.50 -3.30 -28.46
CA LEU A 124 3.12 -3.03 -28.85
C LEU A 124 2.87 -1.52 -28.99
N ILE A 125 3.38 -0.71 -28.05
CA ILE A 125 3.31 0.75 -28.13
C ILE A 125 4.05 1.26 -29.38
N LEU A 126 5.26 0.77 -29.64
CA LEU A 126 6.05 1.18 -30.81
C LEU A 126 5.37 0.81 -32.13
N ILE A 127 4.68 -0.32 -32.22
CA ILE A 127 4.01 -0.74 -33.47
C ILE A 127 2.69 0.02 -33.68
N PHE A 128 1.87 0.19 -32.64
CA PHE A 128 0.49 0.67 -32.79
C PHE A 128 0.27 2.13 -32.40
N ALA A 129 1.00 2.65 -31.41
CA ALA A 129 0.81 4.01 -30.90
C ALA A 129 1.84 5.00 -31.46
N PHE A 130 3.05 4.51 -31.76
CA PHE A 130 4.12 5.27 -32.41
C PHE A 130 4.57 4.59 -33.72
N PRO A 131 3.65 4.31 -34.67
CA PRO A 131 4.07 3.81 -35.96
C PRO A 131 5.00 4.85 -36.64
N PRO A 132 6.02 4.40 -37.38
CA PRO A 132 6.82 5.30 -38.21
C PRO A 132 5.98 6.01 -39.28
#